data_AF-A0A5N1L4U2-F1
#
_entry.id   AF-A0A5N1L4U2-F1
#
_cell.length_a   1.000
_cell.length_b   1.000
_cell.length_c   1.000
_cell.angle_alpha   90.00
_cell.angle_beta   90.00
_cell.angle_gamma   90.00
#
_symmetry.space_group_name_H-M   'P 1'
#
loop_
_entity.id
_entity.type
_entity.pdbx_description
1 polymer ?
#
loop_
_entity_poly.entity_id
_entity_poly.type
_entity_poly.pdbx_seq_one_letter_code
_entity_poly.pdbx_strand_id
1 'polypeptide(L)'
;MLDSRKSRKLSAAVVLCHGVVTALFPQISVKCIKFMIGKNFDNASALNVKPAYRRQLRAVGVGMVAAAGTDLLLQSTEGTDDSLPAGDGDSE
;
A
#
# COMPACT_ATOMS: atom_id res chain seq x y z
N MET A 1 -18.95 9.29 10.34
CA MET A 1 -18.10 9.47 9.13
C MET A 1 -16.66 9.49 9.60
N LEU A 2 -15.82 8.56 9.14
CA LEU A 2 -14.39 8.63 9.44
C LEU A 2 -13.83 9.91 8.81
N ASP A 3 -13.08 10.66 9.60
CA ASP A 3 -12.36 11.86 9.19
C ASP A 3 -11.53 11.58 7.92
N SER A 4 -11.72 12.36 6.85
CA SER A 4 -11.10 12.12 5.54
C SER A 4 -9.58 12.06 5.61
N ARG A 5 -8.95 12.78 6.56
CA ARG A 5 -7.49 12.75 6.76
C ARG A 5 -7.05 11.44 7.43
N LYS A 6 -7.86 10.87 8.34
CA LYS A 6 -7.59 9.58 9.00
C LYS A 6 -7.80 8.40 8.05
N SER A 7 -8.81 8.45 7.19
CA SER A 7 -9.06 7.39 6.21
C SER A 7 -7.95 7.30 5.15
N ARG A 8 -7.37 8.45 4.75
CA ARG A 8 -6.26 8.51 3.78
C ARG A 8 -4.94 7.95 4.34
N LYS A 9 -4.61 8.25 5.60
CA LYS A 9 -3.46 7.65 6.30
C LYS A 9 -3.65 6.15 6.52
N LEU A 10 -4.86 5.71 6.89
CA LEU A 10 -5.19 4.30 7.06
C LEU A 10 -5.05 3.51 5.75
N SER A 11 -5.56 4.04 4.64
CA SER A 11 -5.44 3.37 3.34
C SER A 11 -3.99 3.29 2.89
N ALA A 12 -3.21 4.37 3.06
CA ALA A 12 -1.78 4.35 2.74
C ALA A 12 -1.01 3.33 3.61
N ALA A 13 -1.30 3.24 4.90
CA ALA A 13 -0.70 2.23 5.79
C ALA A 13 -1.08 0.79 5.38
N VAL A 14 -2.32 0.55 4.98
CA VAL A 14 -2.78 -0.76 4.48
C VAL A 14 -2.05 -1.13 3.19
N VAL A 15 -1.93 -0.21 2.24
CA VAL A 15 -1.20 -0.44 0.98
C VAL A 15 0.27 -0.70 1.25
N LEU A 16 0.89 0.03 2.18
CA LEU A 16 2.28 -0.20 2.58
C LEU A 16 2.47 -1.61 3.16
N CYS A 17 1.62 -2.02 4.10
CA CYS A 17 1.65 -3.38 4.66
C CYS A 17 1.47 -4.44 3.56
N HIS A 18 0.51 -4.24 2.66
CA HIS A 18 0.25 -5.16 1.56
C HIS A 18 1.43 -5.25 0.58
N GLY A 19 2.08 -4.11 0.30
CA GLY A 19 3.29 -4.03 -0.52
C GLY A 19 4.46 -4.81 0.09
N VAL A 20 4.69 -4.66 1.40
CA VAL A 20 5.75 -5.39 2.14
C VAL A 20 5.51 -6.90 2.08
N VAL A 21 4.28 -7.34 2.38
CA VAL A 21 3.92 -8.77 2.32
C VAL A 21 4.11 -9.33 0.91
N THR A 22 3.70 -8.58 -0.11
CA THR A 22 3.85 -8.97 -1.52
C THR A 22 5.32 -9.01 -1.99
N ALA A 23 6.16 -8.11 -1.49
CA ALA A 23 7.59 -8.05 -1.79
C ALA A 23 8.38 -9.21 -1.14
N LEU A 24 8.11 -9.50 0.13
CA LEU A 24 8.83 -10.54 0.88
C LEU A 24 8.30 -11.95 0.60
N PHE A 25 6.97 -12.09 0.52
CA PHE A 25 6.28 -13.37 0.41
C PHE A 25 5.37 -13.44 -0.84
N PRO A 26 5.94 -13.34 -2.06
CA PRO A 26 5.15 -13.40 -3.30
C PRO A 26 4.40 -14.74 -3.46
N GLN A 27 4.78 -15.78 -2.71
CA GLN A 27 4.08 -17.06 -2.71
C GLN A 27 2.68 -16.99 -2.08
N ILE A 28 2.47 -16.10 -1.10
CA ILE A 28 1.15 -15.91 -0.47
C ILE A 28 0.20 -15.29 -1.50
N SER A 29 0.65 -14.24 -2.19
CA SER A 29 -0.13 -13.60 -3.26
C SER A 29 -0.45 -14.58 -4.40
N VAL A 30 0.51 -15.43 -4.79
CA VAL A 30 0.27 -16.47 -5.80
C VAL A 30 -0.78 -17.50 -5.33
N LYS A 31 -0.76 -17.91 -4.05
CA LYS A 31 -1.78 -18.80 -3.49
C LYS A 31 -3.16 -18.13 -3.48
N CYS A 32 -3.26 -16.87 -3.09
CA CYS A 32 -4.49 -16.09 -3.16
C CYS A 32 -5.03 -16.01 -4.59
N ILE A 33 -4.16 -15.68 -5.56
CA ILE A 33 -4.53 -15.58 -6.98
C ILE A 33 -5.01 -16.94 -7.50
N LYS A 34 -4.28 -18.03 -7.21
CA LYS A 34 -4.72 -19.38 -7.55
C LYS A 34 -6.05 -19.77 -6.90
N PHE A 35 -6.27 -19.38 -5.65
CA PHE A 35 -7.52 -19.65 -4.94
C PHE A 35 -8.70 -18.89 -5.59
N MET A 36 -8.51 -17.62 -5.95
CA MET A 36 -9.52 -16.84 -6.68
C MET A 36 -9.83 -17.42 -8.06
N ILE A 37 -8.81 -17.82 -8.81
CA ILE A 37 -9.00 -18.46 -10.12
C ILE A 37 -9.67 -19.84 -9.95
N GLY A 38 -9.31 -20.58 -8.90
CA GLY A 38 -9.86 -21.89 -8.57
C GLY A 38 -11.35 -21.88 -8.25
N LYS A 39 -11.90 -20.76 -7.79
CA LYS A 39 -13.36 -20.60 -7.61
C LYS A 39 -14.14 -20.60 -8.94
N ASN A 40 -13.48 -20.32 -10.06
CA ASN A 40 -14.11 -20.23 -11.38
C ASN A 40 -13.60 -21.30 -12.36
N PHE A 41 -12.44 -21.92 -12.08
CA PHE A 41 -11.81 -22.92 -12.92
C PHE A 41 -11.22 -24.05 -12.07
N ASP A 42 -11.74 -25.27 -12.23
CA ASP A 42 -11.26 -26.45 -11.47
C ASP A 42 -9.78 -26.78 -11.71
N ASN A 43 -9.21 -26.37 -12.85
CA ASN A 43 -7.80 -26.60 -13.20
C ASN A 43 -6.81 -25.56 -12.63
N ALA A 44 -7.28 -24.58 -11.86
CA ALA A 44 -6.40 -23.50 -11.38
C ALA A 44 -5.31 -23.96 -10.40
N SER A 45 -5.54 -25.08 -9.71
CA SER A 45 -4.57 -25.70 -8.81
C SER A 45 -3.31 -26.17 -9.56
N ALA A 46 -3.47 -26.65 -10.80
CA ALA A 46 -2.41 -27.16 -11.67
C ALA A 46 -1.56 -26.09 -12.37
N LEU A 47 -1.90 -24.79 -12.23
CA LEU A 47 -1.14 -23.70 -12.85
C LEU A 47 0.31 -23.67 -12.37
N ASN A 48 1.27 -23.92 -13.28
CA ASN A 48 2.68 -23.81 -12.93
C ASN A 48 3.11 -22.34 -12.91
N VAL A 49 3.60 -21.90 -11.75
CA VAL A 49 3.94 -20.49 -11.52
C VAL A 49 5.36 -20.26 -12.00
N LYS A 50 5.50 -19.58 -13.14
CA LYS A 50 6.83 -19.24 -13.68
C LYS A 50 7.65 -18.45 -12.65
N PRO A 51 8.96 -18.73 -12.50
CA PRO A 51 9.82 -18.00 -11.57
C PRO A 51 9.92 -16.50 -11.92
N ALA A 52 9.82 -16.14 -13.20
CA ALA A 52 9.75 -14.76 -13.67
C ALA A 52 8.55 -13.99 -13.09
N TYR A 53 7.39 -14.65 -12.97
CA TYR A 53 6.18 -14.05 -12.39
C TYR A 53 6.36 -13.71 -10.91
N ARG A 54 7.10 -14.53 -10.15
CA ARG A 54 7.44 -14.23 -8.75
C ARG A 54 8.33 -13.00 -8.63
N ARG A 55 9.30 -12.83 -9.53
CA ARG A 55 10.14 -11.62 -9.57
C ARG A 55 9.33 -10.37 -9.89
N GLN A 56 8.39 -10.47 -10.84
CA GLN A 56 7.47 -9.38 -11.15
C GLN A 56 6.59 -9.02 -9.95
N LEU A 57 6.02 -10.00 -9.25
CA LEU A 57 5.24 -9.75 -8.03
C LEU A 57 6.05 -9.02 -6.97
N ARG A 58 7.31 -9.40 -6.77
CA ARG A 58 8.19 -8.70 -5.83
C ARG A 58 8.42 -7.24 -6.24
N ALA A 59 8.69 -6.98 -7.52
CA ALA A 59 8.87 -5.63 -8.04
C ALA A 59 7.61 -4.78 -7.85
N VAL A 60 6.43 -5.36 -8.07
CA VAL A 60 5.14 -4.69 -7.81
C VAL A 60 4.98 -4.38 -6.31
N GLY A 61 5.31 -5.32 -5.42
CA GLY A 61 5.33 -5.10 -3.97
C GLY A 61 6.25 -3.95 -3.57
N VAL A 62 7.47 -3.91 -4.11
CA VAL A 62 8.43 -2.81 -3.87
C VAL A 62 7.87 -1.48 -4.36
N GLY A 63 7.25 -1.44 -5.54
CA GLY A 63 6.58 -0.24 -6.06
C GLY A 63 5.47 0.26 -5.15
N MET A 64 4.63 -0.64 -4.61
CA MET A 64 3.61 -0.28 -3.62
C MET A 64 4.21 0.31 -2.34
N VAL A 65 5.30 -0.28 -1.83
CA VAL A 65 5.98 0.25 -0.64
C VAL A 65 6.57 1.64 -0.92
N ALA A 66 7.22 1.83 -2.07
CA ALA A 66 7.79 3.13 -2.43
C ALA A 66 6.71 4.21 -2.55
N ALA A 67 5.59 3.92 -3.24
CA ALA A 67 4.50 4.86 -3.42
C ALA A 67 3.81 5.21 -2.08
N ALA A 68 3.38 4.20 -1.33
CA ALA A 68 2.67 4.41 -0.06
C ALA A 68 3.58 4.99 1.03
N GLY A 69 4.86 4.61 1.05
CA GLY A 69 5.84 5.17 1.98
C GLY A 69 6.07 6.66 1.71
N THR A 70 6.22 7.03 0.44
CA THR A 70 6.37 8.44 0.05
C THR A 70 5.11 9.24 0.36
N ASP A 71 3.93 8.71 0.06
CA ASP A 71 2.64 9.34 0.37
C ASP A 71 2.43 9.56 1.89
N LEU A 72 2.84 8.60 2.72
CA LEU A 72 2.80 8.75 4.19
C LEU A 72 3.80 9.80 4.70
N LEU A 73 5.00 9.88 4.13
CA LEU A 73 5.99 10.90 4.51
C LEU A 73 5.48 12.31 4.17
N LEU A 74 4.92 12.51 2.97
CA LEU A 74 4.35 13.79 2.56
C LEU A 74 3.17 14.22 3.46
N GLN A 75 2.25 13.29 3.77
CA GLN A 75 1.13 13.55 4.70
C GLN A 75 1.56 13.75 6.16
N SER A 76 2.78 13.35 6.53
CA SER A 76 3.35 13.59 7.86
C SER A 76 3.97 14.98 7.95
N THR A 77 4.56 15.47 6.86
CA THR A 77 5.07 16.86 6.78
C THR A 77 3.92 17.87 6.80
N GLU A 78 2.82 17.65 6.06
CA GLU A 78 1.63 18.52 6.08
C GLU A 78 0.96 18.61 7.46
N GLY A 79 1.13 17.59 8.32
CA GLY A 79 0.59 17.61 9.68
C GLY A 79 1.38 18.45 10.68
N THR A 80 2.58 18.91 10.31
CA THR A 80 3.47 19.71 11.17
C THR A 80 3.26 21.22 10.96
N ASP A 81 2.80 21.63 9.77
CA ASP A 81 2.58 23.05 9.45
C ASP A 81 1.26 23.63 10.00
N ASP A 82 0.32 22.79 10.45
CA ASP A 82 -0.97 23.20 11.03
C ASP A 82 -0.87 23.66 12.51
N SER A 83 0.34 23.84 13.07
CA SER A 83 0.56 24.25 14.48
C SER A 83 1.49 25.46 14.63
N LEU A 84 1.30 26.49 13.82
CA LEU A 84 1.80 27.83 14.14
C LEU A 84 0.67 28.63 14.81
N PRO A 85 0.83 29.11 16.06
CA PRO A 85 -0.17 29.98 16.66
C PRO A 85 -0.30 31.23 15.80
N ALA A 86 -1.54 31.61 15.50
CA ALA A 86 -1.86 32.89 14.90
C ALA A 86 -1.26 33.98 15.79
N GLY A 87 -0.14 34.56 15.34
CA GLY A 87 0.43 35.74 15.95
C GLY A 87 -0.46 36.91 15.57
N ASP A 88 -1.23 37.38 16.53
CA ASP A 88 -1.76 38.74 16.53
C ASP A 88 -0.63 39.72 16.20
N GLY A 89 -0.89 40.56 15.21
CA GLY A 89 0.03 41.61 14.75
C GLY A 89 -0.78 42.74 14.14
N ASP A 90 -1.51 43.45 15.01
CA ASP A 90 -2.10 44.77 14.76
C ASP A 90 -1.07 45.79 14.26
N SER A 91 -1.58 46.83 13.57
CA SER A 91 -0.99 48.18 13.32
C SER A 91 0.20 48.28 12.36
N GLU A 92 0.30 49.20 11.39
CA GLU A 92 -0.35 50.48 11.02
C GLU A 92 -0.34 50.65 9.48
#